data_AF-A0A1H4PI42-F1
#
_entry.id   AF-A0A1H4PI42-F1
#
_cell.length_a   1.000
_cell.length_b   1.000
_cell.length_c   1.000
_cell.angle_alpha   90.00
_cell.angle_beta   90.00
_cell.angle_gamma   90.00
#
_symmetry.space_group_name_H-M   'P 1'
#
loop_
_entity.id
_entity.type
_entity.pdbx_description
1 polymer ?
#
loop_
_entity_poly.entity_id
_entity_poly.type
_entity_poly.pdbx_seq_one_letter_code
_entity_poly.pdbx_strand_id
1 'polypeptide(L)'
;MCRDVPGRPRGRRTGMVTVRHGKTGRRDRCSWSRDRQPEVSMIRRALKSVLPAAAAVLALLPVTAGAAAASTVAAHPVAAVAAPHHARTHHYLNGRVATRHGRLNVRSGPGTRYRVVGHRDARRLISVSCKSEGSRVHGNRLWYRLPNHRGYVSAHYVRTGRYVPWC
;
A
#
# COMPACT_ATOMS: atom_id res chain seq x y z
N MET A 1 33.67 -14.83 2.53
CA MET A 1 34.05 -15.58 3.75
C MET A 1 32.75 -16.00 4.43
N CYS A 2 32.27 -17.21 4.14
CA CYS A 2 31.08 -17.77 4.78
C CYS A 2 31.56 -18.69 5.90
N ARG A 3 31.12 -18.41 7.11
CA ARG A 3 31.44 -19.20 8.30
C ARG A 3 30.70 -20.55 8.24
N ASP A 4 31.50 -21.59 8.48
CA ASP A 4 31.13 -22.93 8.88
C ASP A 4 30.01 -23.01 9.93
N VAL A 5 29.16 -24.02 9.77
CA VAL A 5 28.40 -24.63 10.86
C VAL A 5 28.81 -26.11 10.91
N PRO A 6 29.48 -26.59 11.97
CA PRO A 6 29.77 -28.02 12.13
C PRO A 6 28.72 -28.70 13.00
N GLY A 7 28.31 -29.91 12.61
CA GLY A 7 27.40 -30.76 13.39
C GLY A 7 27.01 -32.06 12.68
N ARG A 8 27.98 -32.94 12.42
CA ARG A 8 27.82 -34.37 12.06
C ARG A 8 27.53 -35.22 13.33
N PRO A 9 27.40 -36.57 13.26
CA PRO A 9 26.46 -37.44 12.53
C PRO A 9 25.95 -38.63 13.43
N ARG A 10 25.18 -39.61 12.92
CA ARG A 10 25.44 -41.07 13.08
C ARG A 10 24.33 -41.96 12.49
N GLY A 11 24.76 -43.00 11.76
CA GLY A 11 23.98 -44.13 11.21
C GLY A 11 24.21 -44.31 9.70
N ARG A 12 25.35 -44.83 9.20
CA ARG A 12 25.71 -46.28 9.02
C ARG A 12 24.48 -47.09 8.54
N ARG A 13 24.40 -47.65 7.33
CA ARG A 13 25.33 -48.58 6.64
C ARG A 13 24.95 -48.66 5.14
N THR A 14 25.93 -48.53 4.25
CA THR A 14 26.43 -49.59 3.34
C THR A 14 25.60 -49.78 2.06
N GLY A 15 26.14 -49.27 0.95
CA GLY A 15 25.76 -49.59 -0.41
C GLY A 15 26.87 -49.12 -1.35
N MET A 16 27.78 -50.03 -1.67
CA MET A 16 28.92 -49.84 -2.56
C MET A 16 28.44 -49.92 -4.02
N VAL A 17 28.51 -48.83 -4.78
CA VAL A 17 28.40 -48.88 -6.26
C VAL A 17 29.34 -47.83 -6.87
N THR A 18 30.43 -48.33 -7.44
CA THR A 18 31.30 -47.83 -8.53
C THR A 18 31.32 -46.32 -8.83
N VAL A 19 32.47 -45.69 -8.55
CA VAL A 19 32.87 -44.40 -9.12
C VAL A 19 33.44 -44.65 -10.52
N ARG A 20 32.70 -44.24 -11.57
CA ARG A 20 33.29 -43.98 -12.89
C ARG A 20 33.70 -42.51 -12.95
N HIS A 21 34.99 -42.29 -13.16
CA HIS A 21 35.55 -40.99 -13.53
C HIS A 21 35.02 -40.58 -14.92
N GLY A 22 34.28 -39.47 -14.94
CA GLY A 22 33.77 -38.83 -16.15
C GLY A 22 34.22 -37.37 -16.18
N LYS A 23 34.98 -37.06 -17.21
CA LYS A 23 35.76 -35.86 -17.51
C LYS A 23 34.86 -34.61 -17.69
N THR A 24 35.35 -33.47 -17.18
CA THR A 24 35.16 -32.10 -17.72
C THR A 24 33.73 -31.61 -18.02
N GLY A 25 33.20 -30.74 -17.16
CA GLY A 25 32.00 -29.95 -17.44
C GLY A 25 32.02 -28.60 -16.73
N ARG A 26 32.18 -27.54 -17.54
CA ARG A 26 32.07 -26.09 -17.26
C ARG A 26 31.63 -25.63 -15.87
N ARG A 27 32.50 -24.82 -15.26
CA ARG A 27 32.12 -23.84 -14.24
C ARG A 27 31.45 -22.65 -14.93
N ASP A 28 30.15 -22.73 -15.17
CA ASP A 28 29.38 -21.57 -15.60
C ASP A 28 29.13 -20.68 -14.38
N ARG A 29 29.98 -19.65 -14.34
CA ARG A 29 30.09 -18.59 -13.34
C ARG A 29 28.75 -17.84 -13.27
N CYS A 30 28.27 -17.66 -12.05
CA CYS A 30 27.17 -16.76 -11.74
C CYS A 30 27.46 -15.35 -12.30
N SER A 31 26.68 -14.92 -13.29
CA SER A 31 26.51 -13.51 -13.63
C SER A 31 25.25 -13.01 -12.95
N TRP A 32 25.41 -12.38 -11.78
CA TRP A 32 24.39 -11.52 -11.21
C TRP A 32 24.55 -10.14 -11.86
N SER A 33 23.86 -9.93 -12.97
CA SER A 33 23.68 -8.60 -13.55
C SER A 33 22.66 -7.84 -12.70
N ARG A 34 23.15 -7.23 -11.62
CA ARG A 34 22.49 -6.08 -10.99
C ARG A 34 22.73 -4.85 -11.86
N ASP A 35 21.78 -3.94 -11.83
CA ASP A 35 21.76 -2.63 -12.47
C ASP A 35 21.34 -2.56 -13.95
N ARG A 36 20.03 -2.73 -14.14
CA ARG A 36 19.26 -1.93 -15.11
C ARG A 36 18.29 -1.04 -14.32
N GLN A 37 18.70 0.19 -14.05
CA GLN A 37 17.81 1.31 -13.71
C GLN A 37 17.37 1.96 -15.03
N PRO A 38 16.11 1.82 -15.48
CA PRO A 38 15.53 2.81 -16.36
C PRO A 38 15.00 3.96 -15.49
N GLU A 39 15.72 5.09 -15.52
CA GLU A 39 15.17 6.37 -15.11
C GLU A 39 13.86 6.59 -15.88
N VAL A 40 12.75 6.47 -15.18
CA VAL A 40 11.47 6.97 -15.66
C VAL A 40 11.54 8.48 -15.48
N SER A 41 12.12 9.14 -16.48
CA SER A 41 12.08 10.59 -16.67
C SER A 41 10.60 10.99 -16.73
N MET A 42 10.08 11.41 -15.57
CA MET A 42 8.74 11.92 -15.43
C MET A 42 8.63 13.22 -16.22
N ILE A 43 8.03 13.10 -17.41
CA ILE A 43 7.53 14.22 -18.21
C ILE A 43 6.58 15.02 -17.33
N ARG A 44 7.08 16.15 -16.81
CA ARG A 44 6.33 17.14 -16.05
C ARG A 44 5.28 17.76 -16.97
N ARG A 45 4.03 17.30 -16.89
CA ARG A 45 2.91 18.00 -17.52
C ARG A 45 2.63 19.26 -16.70
N ALA A 46 3.12 20.40 -17.18
CA ALA A 46 2.78 21.71 -16.68
C ALA A 46 1.26 21.96 -16.89
N LEU A 47 0.51 22.06 -15.79
CA LEU A 47 -0.86 22.57 -15.83
C LEU A 47 -0.79 24.09 -16.05
N LYS A 48 -1.37 24.54 -17.17
CA LYS A 48 -1.63 25.96 -17.45
C LYS A 48 -2.87 26.38 -16.66
N SER A 49 -2.68 27.21 -15.66
CA SER A 49 -3.73 27.80 -14.83
C SER A 49 -4.47 28.89 -15.61
N VAL A 50 -5.78 28.73 -15.79
CA VAL A 50 -6.67 29.74 -16.37
C VAL A 50 -7.17 30.65 -15.24
N LEU A 51 -6.82 31.93 -15.27
CA LEU A 51 -7.42 32.98 -14.44
C LEU A 51 -8.69 33.50 -15.14
N PRO A 52 -9.84 33.63 -14.46
CA PRO A 52 -10.90 34.51 -14.94
C PRO A 52 -10.74 35.92 -14.33
N ALA A 53 -10.70 36.91 -15.22
CA ALA A 53 -10.90 38.32 -14.92
C ALA A 53 -12.39 38.67 -15.04
N ALA A 54 -12.91 39.42 -14.07
CA ALA A 54 -14.15 40.20 -14.14
C ALA A 54 -14.04 41.28 -13.03
N ALA A 55 -13.82 42.57 -13.30
CA ALA A 55 -14.73 43.60 -13.84
C ALA A 55 -16.06 43.68 -13.06
N ALA A 56 -16.62 44.81 -12.63
CA ALA A 56 -16.23 46.21 -12.42
C ALA A 56 -17.38 46.86 -11.59
N VAL A 57 -17.05 47.79 -10.69
CA VAL A 57 -17.80 48.95 -10.15
C VAL A 57 -19.35 49.00 -10.23
N LEU A 58 -20.02 49.28 -9.09
CA LEU A 58 -21.23 50.12 -9.05
C LEU A 58 -21.42 50.81 -7.67
N ALA A 59 -22.13 51.95 -7.69
CA ALA A 59 -21.98 53.14 -6.86
C ALA A 59 -22.82 53.23 -5.56
N LEU A 60 -22.56 54.31 -4.81
CA LEU A 60 -23.14 54.77 -3.54
C LEU A 60 -24.66 55.08 -3.58
N LEU A 61 -25.36 54.93 -2.44
CA LEU A 61 -25.89 56.00 -1.54
C LEU A 61 -26.76 55.43 -0.37
N PRO A 62 -27.01 56.19 0.73
CA PRO A 62 -27.34 55.68 2.08
C PRO A 62 -28.80 55.90 2.59
N VAL A 63 -29.08 55.35 3.79
CA VAL A 63 -30.11 55.75 4.80
C VAL A 63 -31.55 55.22 4.54
N THR A 64 -32.21 54.48 5.44
CA THR A 64 -32.70 54.86 6.79
C THR A 64 -32.86 53.68 7.77
N ALA A 65 -32.85 54.09 9.05
CA ALA A 65 -33.07 53.40 10.32
C ALA A 65 -34.09 52.24 10.37
N GLY A 66 -33.64 51.14 10.99
CA GLY A 66 -34.48 50.12 11.60
C GLY A 66 -33.82 49.62 12.88
N ALA A 67 -34.15 50.23 14.02
CA ALA A 67 -33.71 49.78 15.33
C ALA A 67 -34.47 48.50 15.71
N ALA A 68 -33.79 47.36 15.63
CA ALA A 68 -34.18 46.14 16.31
C ALA A 68 -33.05 45.79 17.29
N ALA A 69 -33.34 45.89 18.59
CA ALA A 69 -32.46 45.42 19.64
C ALA A 69 -32.35 43.88 19.54
N ALA A 70 -31.42 43.41 18.72
CA ALA A 70 -31.02 42.01 18.67
C ALA A 70 -29.93 41.80 19.73
N SER A 71 -30.23 40.98 20.73
CA SER A 71 -29.28 40.55 21.75
C SER A 71 -27.98 40.04 21.12
N THR A 72 -26.93 40.84 21.20
CA THR A 72 -25.58 40.42 20.81
C THR A 72 -25.02 39.54 21.91
N VAL A 73 -25.32 38.24 21.83
CA VAL A 73 -24.49 37.25 22.51
C VAL A 73 -23.13 37.33 21.84
N ALA A 74 -22.17 37.97 22.52
CA ALA A 74 -20.78 38.00 22.12
C ALA A 74 -20.30 36.54 22.01
N ALA A 75 -20.26 36.02 20.78
CA ALA A 75 -19.66 34.73 20.50
C ALA A 75 -18.14 34.93 20.57
N HIS A 76 -17.52 34.35 21.61
CA HIS A 76 -16.07 34.37 21.75
C HIS A 76 -15.49 33.53 20.59
N PRO A 77 -14.49 34.02 19.83
CA PRO A 77 -13.83 33.16 18.86
C PRO A 77 -13.04 32.10 19.62
N VAL A 78 -13.59 30.90 19.72
CA VAL A 78 -12.83 29.72 20.12
C VAL A 78 -11.78 29.50 19.04
N ALA A 79 -10.55 29.95 19.31
CA ALA A 79 -9.39 29.61 18.50
C ALA A 79 -9.37 28.09 18.38
N ALA A 80 -9.63 27.58 17.17
CA ALA A 80 -9.57 26.17 16.89
C ALA A 80 -8.13 25.73 17.15
N VAL A 81 -7.89 25.11 18.32
CA VAL A 81 -6.66 24.41 18.62
C VAL A 81 -6.48 23.38 17.52
N ALA A 82 -5.56 23.67 16.59
CA ALA A 82 -5.19 22.76 15.53
C ALA A 82 -4.69 21.48 16.21
N ALA A 83 -5.52 20.44 16.15
CA ALA A 83 -5.17 19.15 16.72
C ALA A 83 -3.83 18.72 16.13
N PRO A 84 -2.90 18.20 16.94
CA PRO A 84 -1.61 17.75 16.44
C PRO A 84 -1.85 16.73 15.33
N HIS A 85 -1.37 17.08 14.14
CA HIS A 85 -1.30 16.20 13.00
C HIS A 85 -0.31 15.11 13.40
N HIS A 86 -0.81 14.04 14.02
CA HIS A 86 -0.02 12.84 14.22
C HIS A 86 0.45 12.45 12.84
N ALA A 87 1.74 12.67 12.56
CA ALA A 87 2.40 12.11 11.43
C ALA A 87 2.26 10.60 11.60
N ARG A 88 1.20 10.02 11.00
CA ARG A 88 0.95 8.60 11.08
C ARG A 88 2.10 7.97 10.34
N THR A 89 3.08 7.48 11.10
CA THR A 89 4.10 6.59 10.57
C THR A 89 3.32 5.42 9.98
N HIS A 90 3.22 5.39 8.65
CA HIS A 90 2.48 4.35 7.96
C HIS A 90 3.30 3.07 8.04
N HIS A 91 3.08 2.31 9.12
CA HIS A 91 3.72 1.02 9.31
C HIS A 91 3.12 0.03 8.31
N TYR A 92 3.84 -0.20 7.22
CA TYR A 92 3.49 -1.25 6.29
C TYR A 92 3.84 -2.62 6.89
N LEU A 93 2.91 -3.56 6.77
CA LEU A 93 3.09 -4.92 7.20
C LEU A 93 3.23 -5.82 5.99
N ASN A 94 4.07 -6.84 6.10
CA ASN A 94 4.25 -7.81 5.03
C ASN A 94 3.18 -8.89 5.16
N GLY A 95 2.47 -9.14 4.06
CA GLY A 95 1.51 -10.23 3.91
C GLY A 95 1.88 -11.09 2.71
N ARG A 96 1.64 -12.40 2.81
CA ARG A 96 1.83 -13.34 1.70
C ARG A 96 0.51 -13.71 1.07
N VAL A 97 0.38 -13.57 -0.24
CA VAL A 97 -0.80 -14.01 -0.99
C VAL A 97 -0.89 -15.53 -0.96
N ALA A 98 -1.98 -16.07 -0.41
CA ALA A 98 -2.19 -17.50 -0.18
C ALA A 98 -3.25 -18.11 -1.12
N THR A 99 -3.28 -17.67 -2.37
CA THR A 99 -4.07 -18.33 -3.43
C THR A 99 -3.35 -19.60 -3.91
N ARG A 100 -4.10 -20.68 -4.15
CA ARG A 100 -3.55 -21.96 -4.67
C ARG A 100 -3.16 -21.83 -6.15
N HIS A 101 -4.10 -21.33 -6.95
CA HIS A 101 -3.93 -21.04 -8.37
C HIS A 101 -4.54 -19.66 -8.69
N GLY A 102 -4.03 -19.00 -9.73
CA GLY A 102 -4.53 -17.70 -10.17
C GLY A 102 -4.02 -16.51 -9.37
N ARG A 103 -4.31 -15.32 -9.91
CA ARG A 103 -3.88 -14.03 -9.36
C ARG A 103 -4.97 -13.48 -8.44
N LEU A 104 -4.57 -12.85 -7.34
CA LEU A 104 -5.46 -12.17 -6.42
C LEU A 104 -5.85 -10.79 -6.97
N ASN A 105 -7.15 -10.53 -7.09
CA ASN A 105 -7.67 -9.25 -7.56
C ASN A 105 -7.43 -8.14 -6.52
N VAL A 106 -6.93 -7.01 -6.99
CA VAL A 106 -6.84 -5.76 -6.25
C VAL A 106 -8.01 -4.89 -6.69
N ARG A 107 -8.83 -4.43 -5.74
CA ARG A 107 -10.05 -3.67 -6.00
C ARG A 107 -9.94 -2.24 -5.53
N SER A 108 -10.72 -1.34 -6.11
CA SER A 108 -10.68 0.09 -5.71
C SER A 108 -11.21 0.35 -4.30
N GLY A 109 -12.04 -0.55 -3.76
CA GLY A 109 -12.63 -0.44 -2.42
C GLY A 109 -12.76 -1.79 -1.71
N PRO A 110 -13.14 -1.78 -0.43
CA PRO A 110 -13.24 -2.98 0.40
C PRO A 110 -14.52 -3.76 0.09
N GLY A 111 -14.56 -4.43 -1.07
CA GLY A 111 -15.72 -5.22 -1.44
C GLY A 111 -15.65 -5.81 -2.84
N THR A 112 -16.46 -6.82 -3.10
CA THR A 112 -16.51 -7.51 -4.39
C THR A 112 -17.23 -6.72 -5.48
N ARG A 113 -18.04 -5.72 -5.11
CA ARG A 113 -18.74 -4.82 -6.05
C ARG A 113 -17.84 -3.73 -6.62
N TYR A 114 -16.72 -3.42 -5.97
CA TYR A 114 -15.76 -2.43 -6.46
C TYR A 114 -14.99 -2.96 -7.67
N ARG A 115 -14.70 -2.09 -8.64
CA ARG A 115 -13.93 -2.46 -9.83
C ARG A 115 -12.54 -3.01 -9.48
N VAL A 116 -12.07 -3.95 -10.28
CA VAL A 116 -10.70 -4.48 -10.19
C VAL A 116 -9.75 -3.45 -10.80
N VAL A 117 -8.76 -3.01 -10.04
CA VAL A 117 -7.73 -2.02 -10.44
C VAL A 117 -6.36 -2.66 -10.68
N GLY A 118 -6.24 -3.96 -10.44
CA GLY A 118 -5.01 -4.70 -10.68
C GLY A 118 -5.03 -6.10 -10.08
N HIS A 119 -3.86 -6.73 -10.05
CA HIS A 119 -3.70 -8.12 -9.64
C HIS A 119 -2.38 -8.32 -8.88
N ARG A 120 -2.35 -9.34 -8.02
CA ARG A 120 -1.14 -9.82 -7.33
C ARG A 120 -0.98 -11.31 -7.59
N ASP A 121 0.24 -11.72 -7.86
CA ASP A 121 0.51 -13.11 -8.19
C ASP A 121 0.42 -13.99 -6.93
N ALA A 122 0.11 -15.26 -7.13
CA ALA A 122 0.06 -16.24 -6.05
C ALA A 122 1.41 -16.29 -5.30
N ARG A 123 1.37 -16.50 -3.98
CA ARG A 123 2.56 -16.60 -3.10
C ARG A 123 3.45 -15.35 -3.04
N ARG A 124 3.09 -14.27 -3.76
CA ARG A 124 3.82 -13.00 -3.72
C ARG A 124 3.70 -12.36 -2.34
N LEU A 125 4.79 -11.74 -1.88
CA LEU A 125 4.76 -10.85 -0.73
C LEU A 125 4.22 -9.48 -1.14
N ILE A 126 3.29 -8.96 -0.35
CA ILE A 126 2.67 -7.65 -0.53
C ILE A 126 2.76 -6.86 0.77
N SER A 127 2.83 -5.54 0.63
CA SER A 127 2.71 -4.63 1.77
C SER A 127 1.24 -4.26 1.99
N VAL A 128 0.80 -4.31 3.24
CA VAL A 128 -0.54 -3.90 3.69
C VAL A 128 -0.40 -2.79 4.73
N SER A 129 -1.28 -1.80 4.69
CA SER A 129 -1.24 -0.66 5.63
C SER A 129 -2.15 -0.87 6.82
N CYS A 130 -3.40 -1.23 6.56
CA CYS A 130 -4.44 -1.39 7.58
C CYS A 130 -5.55 -2.31 7.06
N LYS A 131 -6.43 -2.74 7.95
CA LYS A 131 -7.62 -3.54 7.63
C LYS A 131 -8.89 -2.70 7.75
N SER A 132 -9.87 -2.97 6.90
CA SER A 132 -11.19 -2.34 6.92
C SER A 132 -12.27 -3.41 6.73
N GLU A 133 -13.47 -3.13 7.20
CA GLU A 133 -14.62 -4.00 6.94
C GLU A 133 -15.20 -3.75 5.55
N GLY A 134 -15.78 -4.78 4.96
CA GLY A 134 -16.29 -4.75 3.59
C GLY A 134 -17.18 -5.93 3.23
N SER A 135 -17.34 -6.17 1.93
CA SER A 135 -18.10 -7.32 1.45
C SER A 135 -17.48 -8.65 1.92
N ARG A 136 -18.32 -9.63 2.21
CA ARG A 136 -17.89 -10.93 2.73
C ARG A 136 -17.34 -11.81 1.59
N VAL A 137 -16.16 -12.38 1.79
CA VAL A 137 -15.51 -13.32 0.86
C VAL A 137 -15.14 -14.57 1.65
N HIS A 138 -15.76 -15.71 1.31
CA HIS A 138 -15.58 -16.98 2.04
C HIS A 138 -15.67 -16.82 3.56
N GLY A 139 -16.72 -16.15 4.04
CA GLY A 139 -16.94 -15.91 5.46
C GLY A 139 -16.14 -14.75 6.08
N ASN A 140 -15.14 -14.20 5.39
CA ASN A 140 -14.31 -13.12 5.92
C ASN A 140 -14.74 -11.74 5.37
N ARG A 141 -15.06 -10.79 6.25
CA ARG A 141 -15.45 -9.41 5.90
C ARG A 141 -14.28 -8.43 5.87
N LEU A 142 -13.08 -8.87 6.24
CA LEU A 142 -11.92 -8.00 6.33
C LEU A 142 -11.27 -7.85 4.96
N TRP A 143 -10.86 -6.63 4.67
CA TRP A 143 -10.10 -6.24 3.50
C TRP A 143 -8.83 -5.53 3.96
N TYR A 144 -7.71 -5.82 3.31
CA TYR A 144 -6.46 -5.12 3.55
C TYR A 144 -6.28 -4.01 2.52
N ARG A 145 -6.03 -2.81 3.02
CA ARG A 145 -5.66 -1.65 2.21
C ARG A 145 -4.19 -1.74 1.82
N LEU A 146 -3.90 -1.62 0.53
CA LEU A 146 -2.53 -1.50 0.03
C LEU A 146 -2.01 -0.07 0.23
N PRO A 147 -0.70 0.10 0.40
CA PRO A 147 -0.08 1.43 0.51
C PRO A 147 -0.31 2.27 -0.74
N ASN A 148 -0.16 3.59 -0.60
CA ASN A 148 -0.18 4.55 -1.70
C ASN A 148 -1.45 4.48 -2.55
N HIS A 149 -2.61 4.25 -1.91
CA HIS A 149 -3.93 4.18 -2.57
C HIS A 149 -4.02 3.13 -3.68
N ARG A 150 -3.21 2.08 -3.63
CA ARG A 150 -3.17 1.02 -4.65
C ARG A 150 -4.33 0.04 -4.59
N GLY A 151 -5.37 0.33 -3.81
CA GLY A 151 -6.58 -0.47 -3.67
C GLY A 151 -6.60 -1.39 -2.45
N TYR A 152 -7.48 -2.38 -2.51
CA TYR A 152 -7.82 -3.31 -1.43
C TYR A 152 -7.76 -4.75 -1.94
N VAL A 153 -7.38 -5.66 -1.04
CA VAL A 153 -7.41 -7.11 -1.27
C VAL A 153 -8.18 -7.79 -0.14
N SER A 154 -8.90 -8.87 -0.43
CA SER A 154 -9.61 -9.60 0.62
C SER A 154 -8.62 -10.27 1.58
N ALA A 155 -8.82 -10.08 2.89
CA ALA A 155 -7.97 -10.67 3.92
C ALA A 155 -8.01 -12.21 3.92
N HIS A 156 -9.07 -12.82 3.37
CA HIS A 156 -9.17 -14.27 3.21
C HIS A 156 -7.97 -14.87 2.47
N TYR A 157 -7.43 -14.13 1.49
CA TYR A 157 -6.35 -14.60 0.61
C TYR A 157 -4.96 -14.09 0.98
N VAL A 158 -4.79 -13.39 2.11
CA VAL A 158 -3.51 -12.82 2.51
C VAL A 158 -3.19 -13.25 3.92
N ARG A 159 -2.02 -13.88 4.09
CA ARG A 159 -1.52 -14.32 5.40
C ARG A 159 -0.55 -13.28 5.92
N THR A 160 -0.90 -12.65 7.04
CA THR A 160 -0.05 -11.72 7.76
C THR A 160 0.52 -12.41 8.99
N GLY A 161 1.81 -12.23 9.27
CA GLY A 161 2.48 -12.83 10.43
C GLY A 161 2.26 -12.07 11.75
N ARG A 162 1.57 -10.92 11.71
CA ARG A 162 1.31 -10.04 12.84
C ARG A 162 -0.06 -9.38 12.72
N TYR A 163 -0.51 -8.78 13.82
CA TYR A 163 -1.75 -8.00 13.85
C TYR A 163 -1.71 -6.83 12.87
N VAL A 164 -2.80 -6.65 12.13
CA VAL A 164 -3.00 -5.50 11.22
C VAL A 164 -3.94 -4.50 11.90
N PRO A 165 -3.54 -3.22 12.06
CA PRO A 165 -4.39 -2.20 12.66
C PRO A 165 -5.56 -1.83 11.75
N TRP A 166 -6.61 -1.26 12.33
CA TRP A 166 -7.77 -0.77 11.59
C TRP A 166 -7.44 0.52 10.82
N CYS A 167 -8.05 0.65 9.63
CA CYS A 167 -8.29 1.93 9.00
C CYS A 167 -9.55 2.54 9.68
#